data_AF-A0A674BNV3-F1
#
_entry.id   AF-A0A674BNV3-F1
#
_cell.length_a   1.000
_cell.length_b   1.000
_cell.length_c   1.000
_cell.angle_alpha   90.00
_cell.angle_beta   90.00
_cell.angle_gamma   90.00
#
_symmetry.space_group_name_H-M   'P 1'
#
loop_
_entity.id
_entity.type
_entity.pdbx_description
1 polymer ?
#
loop_
_entity_poly.entity_id
_entity_poly.type
_entity_poly.pdbx_seq_one_letter_code
_entity_poly.pdbx_strand_id
1 'polypeptide(L)'
;LRLVILEDYDLASEWAAKYIRNRIIQFKPRYFTLGLLTGSTPFGFYKKLIEPPPGPPGNVTDLEAECEAFEKKIAQAGGIDLFVGGIGPDGHIAFNEPGSSLVYRTRVKTLSKVPTMALTVGVGTVMDARTLLHYAFALYKAIEEGVNRMWTVSAFQQHLHTIFVCDEDATLELRVKTVKYFKGLMHVHNRLVDPVLSINDQ
;
A
#
# COMPACT_ATOMS: atom_id res chain seq x y z
N LEU A 1 0.43 2.82 -13.81
CA LEU A 1 1.51 2.72 -12.80
C LEU A 1 2.30 4.03 -12.70
N ARG A 2 2.65 4.48 -11.50
CA ARG A 2 3.63 5.54 -11.23
C ARG A 2 4.73 4.99 -10.31
N LEU A 3 5.97 5.37 -10.54
CA LEU A 3 7.09 5.09 -9.65
C LEU A 3 7.73 6.43 -9.26
N VAL A 4 7.87 6.63 -7.96
CA VAL A 4 8.41 7.83 -7.31
C VAL A 4 9.69 7.41 -6.62
N ILE A 5 10.82 7.95 -7.06
CA ILE A 5 12.17 7.59 -6.61
C ILE A 5 12.76 8.81 -5.90
N LEU A 6 12.97 8.67 -4.58
CA LEU A 6 13.48 9.71 -3.69
C LEU A 6 14.88 9.29 -3.21
N GLU A 7 15.66 10.23 -2.67
CA GLU A 7 17.06 9.94 -2.32
C GLU A 7 17.17 8.95 -1.16
N ASP A 8 16.28 9.07 -0.17
CA ASP A 8 16.30 8.27 1.04
C ASP A 8 14.89 7.94 1.56
N TYR A 9 14.85 7.08 2.59
CA TYR A 9 13.64 6.64 3.25
C TYR A 9 12.82 7.77 3.88
N ASP A 10 13.47 8.82 4.41
CA ASP A 10 12.79 9.92 5.07
C ASP A 10 12.05 10.80 4.05
N LEU A 11 12.69 11.09 2.92
CA LEU A 11 12.08 11.80 1.80
C LEU A 11 10.95 10.98 1.17
N ALA A 12 11.14 9.68 0.94
CA ALA A 12 10.07 8.79 0.50
C ALA A 12 8.89 8.79 1.49
N SER A 13 9.18 8.80 2.80
CA SER A 13 8.19 8.90 3.87
C SER A 13 7.41 10.21 3.84
N GLU A 14 8.12 11.32 3.68
CA GLU A 14 7.54 12.65 3.57
C GLU A 14 6.66 12.81 2.32
N TRP A 15 7.11 12.31 1.17
CA TRP A 15 6.36 12.37 -0.09
C TRP A 15 5.01 11.66 0.03
N ALA A 16 5.00 10.43 0.57
CA ALA A 16 3.78 9.67 0.77
C ALA A 16 2.82 10.38 1.75
N ALA A 17 3.35 10.95 2.84
CA ALA A 17 2.56 11.71 3.80
C ALA A 17 1.90 12.95 3.15
N LYS A 18 2.66 13.72 2.36
CA LYS A 18 2.11 14.86 1.59
C LYS A 18 1.04 14.43 0.60
N TYR A 19 1.25 13.30 -0.09
CA TYR A 19 0.27 12.77 -1.04
C TYR A 19 -1.04 12.41 -0.34
N ILE A 20 -0.96 11.70 0.78
CA ILE A 20 -2.14 11.30 1.55
C ILE A 20 -2.88 12.53 2.09
N ARG A 21 -2.15 13.50 2.65
CA ARG A 21 -2.70 14.77 3.10
C ARG A 21 -3.46 15.49 2.00
N ASN A 22 -2.83 15.70 0.84
CA ASN A 22 -3.46 16.35 -0.30
C ASN A 22 -4.70 15.59 -0.78
N ARG A 23 -4.64 14.25 -0.83
CA ARG A 23 -5.77 13.40 -1.20
C ARG A 23 -6.94 13.52 -0.24
N ILE A 24 -6.69 13.58 1.07
CA ILE A 24 -7.74 13.74 2.09
C ILE A 24 -8.37 15.13 1.95
N ILE A 25 -7.57 16.19 1.86
CA ILE A 25 -8.08 17.58 1.77
C ILE A 25 -8.89 17.78 0.48
N GLN A 26 -8.42 17.27 -0.66
CA GLN A 26 -9.15 17.39 -1.92
C GLN A 26 -10.42 16.52 -2.01
N PHE A 27 -10.62 15.62 -1.05
CA PHE A 27 -11.72 14.67 -1.10
C PHE A 27 -13.04 15.33 -0.73
N LYS A 28 -14.01 15.26 -1.64
CA LYS A 28 -15.34 15.91 -1.50
C LYS A 28 -16.42 15.05 -0.82
N PRO A 29 -16.40 13.70 -0.88
CA PRO A 29 -17.38 12.90 -0.14
C PRO A 29 -17.23 12.99 1.38
N ARG A 30 -18.30 12.62 2.11
CA ARG A 30 -18.41 12.78 3.57
C ARG A 30 -17.33 12.03 4.38
N TYR A 31 -16.83 10.90 3.88
CA TYR A 31 -15.81 10.09 4.54
C TYR A 31 -14.80 9.57 3.52
N PHE A 32 -13.51 9.77 3.80
CA PHE A 32 -12.40 9.21 3.02
C PHE A 32 -12.01 7.84 3.59
N THR A 33 -12.15 6.77 2.82
CA THR A 33 -11.83 5.42 3.31
C THR A 33 -10.36 5.09 3.02
N LEU A 34 -9.56 4.99 4.08
CA LEU A 34 -8.13 4.71 4.02
C LEU A 34 -7.83 3.28 4.50
N GLY A 35 -7.28 2.45 3.61
CA GLY A 35 -6.76 1.13 3.95
C GLY A 35 -5.31 1.23 4.45
N LEU A 36 -5.03 0.67 5.62
CA LEU A 36 -3.74 0.77 6.30
C LEU A 36 -3.19 -0.62 6.61
N LEU A 37 -1.91 -0.87 6.28
CA LEU A 37 -1.18 -2.05 6.75
C LEU A 37 -0.34 -1.73 7.99
N THR A 38 -0.14 -2.72 8.85
CA THR A 38 0.81 -2.66 9.96
C THR A 38 2.22 -3.09 9.50
N GLY A 39 3.24 -2.83 10.33
CA GLY A 39 4.64 -3.20 10.04
C GLY A 39 5.61 -2.04 10.18
N SER A 40 6.92 -2.34 10.13
CA SER A 40 7.99 -1.33 10.26
C SER A 40 8.08 -0.38 9.08
N THR A 41 7.77 -0.84 7.86
CA THR A 41 7.88 -0.03 6.64
C THR A 41 6.99 1.22 6.64
N PRO A 42 5.68 1.15 6.96
CA PRO A 42 4.85 2.35 7.09
C PRO A 42 5.02 3.07 8.45
N PHE A 43 5.87 2.60 9.37
CA PHE A 43 6.00 3.18 10.70
C PHE A 43 6.51 4.63 10.69
N GLY A 44 7.51 4.93 9.86
CA GLY A 44 8.02 6.31 9.70
C GLY A 44 6.92 7.27 9.24
N PHE A 45 6.08 6.82 8.32
CA PHE A 45 4.88 7.53 7.88
C PHE A 45 3.82 7.67 8.98
N TYR A 46 3.48 6.60 9.71
CA TYR A 46 2.49 6.66 10.78
C TYR A 46 2.89 7.60 11.92
N LYS A 47 4.18 7.61 12.30
CA LYS A 47 4.72 8.55 13.30
C LYS A 47 4.50 10.02 12.90
N LYS A 48 4.43 10.31 11.59
CA LYS A 48 4.16 11.64 11.05
C LYS A 48 2.65 11.95 10.97
N LEU A 49 1.78 10.94 11.08
CA LEU A 49 0.33 11.11 11.00
C LEU A 49 -0.40 11.05 12.36
N ILE A 50 -0.17 10.04 13.21
CA ILE A 50 -1.04 9.74 14.37
C ILE A 50 -0.25 8.98 15.48
N GLU A 51 -0.54 9.23 16.77
CA GLU A 51 -0.14 8.37 17.91
C GLU A 51 -1.06 7.13 18.04
N PRO A 52 -0.53 5.92 18.32
CA PRO A 52 -1.34 4.70 18.33
C PRO A 52 -2.39 4.69 19.47
N PRO A 53 -3.61 4.16 19.23
CA PRO A 53 -4.63 4.03 20.28
C PRO A 53 -4.28 2.90 21.27
N PRO A 54 -4.56 3.07 22.57
CA PRO A 54 -4.34 2.02 23.57
C PRO A 54 -5.47 0.98 23.57
N GLY A 55 -5.11 -0.31 23.61
CA GLY A 55 -6.07 -1.41 23.87
C GLY A 55 -5.52 -2.81 23.58
N PRO A 56 -5.99 -3.86 24.28
CA PRO A 56 -5.60 -5.23 24.00
C PRO A 56 -6.27 -5.77 22.71
N PRO A 57 -5.63 -6.70 21.98
CA PRO A 57 -6.23 -7.32 20.80
C PRO A 57 -7.47 -8.13 21.19
N GLY A 58 -8.57 -7.94 20.47
CA GLY A 58 -9.82 -8.68 20.69
C GLY A 58 -9.67 -10.16 20.34
N ASN A 59 -10.10 -11.04 21.25
CA ASN A 59 -10.20 -12.48 20.98
C ASN A 59 -11.50 -12.76 20.20
N VAL A 60 -11.39 -13.08 18.92
CA VAL A 60 -12.52 -13.48 18.08
C VAL A 60 -12.58 -15.01 18.03
N THR A 61 -13.77 -15.59 18.26
CA THR A 61 -13.98 -17.05 18.28
C THR A 61 -14.26 -17.65 16.90
N ASP A 62 -14.77 -16.88 15.95
CA ASP A 62 -15.01 -17.28 14.56
C ASP A 62 -14.29 -16.33 13.59
N LEU A 63 -13.15 -16.79 13.08
CA LEU A 63 -12.27 -15.99 12.22
C LEU A 63 -12.80 -15.82 10.79
N GLU A 64 -13.61 -16.76 10.30
CA GLU A 64 -14.19 -16.72 8.95
C GLU A 64 -15.33 -15.71 8.91
N ALA A 65 -16.22 -15.75 9.90
CA ALA A 65 -17.26 -14.74 10.06
C ALA A 65 -16.68 -13.31 10.18
N GLU A 66 -15.54 -13.15 10.86
CA GLU A 66 -14.85 -11.85 10.97
C GLU A 66 -14.31 -11.37 9.62
N CYS A 67 -13.77 -12.28 8.80
CA CYS A 67 -13.32 -11.96 7.44
C CYS A 67 -14.48 -11.47 6.58
N GLU A 68 -15.62 -12.15 6.61
CA GLU A 68 -16.82 -11.73 5.87
C GLU A 68 -17.38 -10.41 6.38
N ALA A 69 -17.41 -10.23 7.70
CA ALA A 69 -17.86 -8.98 8.32
C ALA A 69 -16.96 -7.81 7.91
N PHE A 70 -15.65 -8.03 7.80
CA PHE A 70 -14.69 -7.02 7.34
C PHE A 70 -14.93 -6.61 5.88
N GLU A 71 -15.13 -7.57 4.96
CA GLU A 71 -15.47 -7.28 3.57
C GLU A 71 -16.80 -6.52 3.44
N LYS A 72 -17.82 -6.89 4.24
CA LYS A 72 -19.11 -6.18 4.29
C LYS A 72 -18.94 -4.73 4.77
N LYS A 73 -18.09 -4.48 5.78
CA LYS A 73 -17.79 -3.12 6.26
C LYS A 73 -17.12 -2.28 5.17
N ILE A 74 -16.17 -2.85 4.41
CA ILE A 74 -15.54 -2.17 3.27
C ILE A 74 -16.58 -1.81 2.21
N ALA A 75 -17.45 -2.76 1.83
CA ALA A 75 -18.51 -2.53 0.85
C ALA A 75 -19.50 -1.45 1.33
N GLN A 76 -19.92 -1.48 2.59
CA GLN A 76 -20.82 -0.48 3.19
C GLN A 76 -20.20 0.93 3.23
N ALA A 77 -18.88 1.03 3.37
CA ALA A 77 -18.14 2.29 3.28
C ALA A 77 -17.97 2.81 1.83
N GLY A 78 -18.46 2.07 0.82
CA GLY A 78 -18.32 2.44 -0.60
C GLY A 78 -16.98 2.05 -1.23
N GLY A 79 -16.25 1.13 -0.59
CA GLY A 79 -14.92 0.70 -1.00
C GLY A 79 -13.80 1.52 -0.36
N ILE A 80 -12.56 1.27 -0.79
CA ILE A 80 -11.36 1.92 -0.27
C ILE A 80 -10.89 2.98 -1.28
N ASP A 81 -10.79 4.24 -0.87
CA ASP A 81 -10.35 5.34 -1.76
C ASP A 81 -8.84 5.35 -1.97
N LEU A 82 -8.10 4.99 -0.93
CA LEU A 82 -6.64 4.85 -0.95
C LEU A 82 -6.23 3.70 -0.05
N PHE A 83 -5.49 2.74 -0.61
CA PHE A 83 -4.87 1.66 0.16
C PHE A 83 -3.36 1.91 0.25
N VAL A 84 -2.87 2.06 1.48
CA VAL A 84 -1.46 2.29 1.79
C VAL A 84 -0.84 1.02 2.35
N GLY A 85 0.23 0.55 1.72
CA GLY A 85 0.87 -0.71 2.09
C GLY A 85 2.39 -0.70 1.99
N GLY A 86 3.02 -1.63 2.70
CA GLY A 86 4.40 -2.03 2.42
C GLY A 86 4.42 -3.28 1.54
N ILE A 87 5.58 -3.56 0.97
CA ILE A 87 5.85 -4.79 0.22
C ILE A 87 6.87 -5.61 1.01
N GLY A 88 6.56 -6.89 1.23
CA GLY A 88 7.49 -7.81 1.88
C GLY A 88 8.75 -8.04 1.03
N PRO A 89 9.85 -8.53 1.63
CA PRO A 89 11.09 -8.80 0.90
C PRO A 89 10.94 -9.88 -0.19
N ASP A 90 9.93 -10.73 -0.09
CA ASP A 90 9.51 -11.74 -1.07
C ASP A 90 8.36 -11.25 -1.99
N GLY A 91 8.08 -9.94 -1.97
CA GLY A 91 7.03 -9.32 -2.77
C GLY A 91 5.61 -9.57 -2.30
N HIS A 92 5.39 -10.05 -1.07
CA HIS A 92 4.04 -10.22 -0.56
C HIS A 92 3.34 -8.86 -0.30
N ILE A 93 2.03 -8.81 -0.57
CA ILE A 93 1.13 -7.74 -0.12
C ILE A 93 0.39 -8.23 1.13
N ALA A 94 0.35 -7.44 2.20
CA ALA A 94 -0.23 -7.86 3.48
C ALA A 94 0.39 -9.19 3.95
N PHE A 95 -0.39 -10.25 4.19
CA PHE A 95 0.14 -11.60 4.43
C PHE A 95 -0.15 -12.55 3.25
N ASN A 96 -0.26 -12.02 2.03
CA ASN A 96 -0.43 -12.83 0.82
C ASN A 96 0.93 -13.36 0.35
N GLU A 97 1.44 -14.33 1.11
CA GLU A 97 2.68 -15.07 0.88
C GLU A 97 2.78 -15.67 -0.54
N PRO A 98 3.99 -15.95 -1.04
CA PRO A 98 4.20 -16.58 -2.33
C PRO A 98 3.30 -17.80 -2.58
N GLY A 99 2.65 -17.83 -3.74
CA GLY A 99 1.69 -18.87 -4.14
C GLY A 99 0.23 -18.54 -3.81
N SER A 100 -0.04 -17.47 -3.04
CA SER A 100 -1.40 -16.99 -2.78
C SER A 100 -2.09 -16.55 -4.07
N SER A 101 -3.39 -16.85 -4.21
CA SER A 101 -4.16 -16.40 -5.37
C SER A 101 -4.25 -14.87 -5.42
N LEU A 102 -4.10 -14.33 -6.62
CA LEU A 102 -4.16 -12.88 -6.88
C LEU A 102 -5.59 -12.32 -6.81
N VAL A 103 -6.60 -13.18 -6.72
CA VAL A 103 -8.03 -12.80 -6.63
C VAL A 103 -8.66 -13.16 -5.29
N TYR A 104 -7.90 -13.72 -4.35
CA TYR A 104 -8.45 -14.02 -3.02
C TYR A 104 -8.90 -12.77 -2.29
N ARG A 105 -9.95 -12.94 -1.47
CA ARG A 105 -10.51 -11.96 -0.54
C ARG A 105 -9.89 -12.09 0.85
N THR A 106 -10.38 -11.29 1.79
CA THR A 106 -10.01 -11.35 3.21
C THR A 106 -10.20 -12.76 3.74
N ARG A 107 -9.17 -13.31 4.38
CA ARG A 107 -9.17 -14.68 4.88
C ARG A 107 -8.16 -14.87 6.01
N VAL A 108 -8.30 -16.00 6.69
CA VAL A 108 -7.25 -16.52 7.57
C VAL A 108 -6.11 -17.12 6.73
N LYS A 109 -4.87 -16.81 7.10
CA LYS A 109 -3.67 -17.32 6.44
C LYS A 109 -2.72 -17.91 7.46
N THR A 110 -2.25 -19.12 7.19
CA THR A 110 -1.15 -19.76 7.92
C THR A 110 0.18 -19.14 7.52
N LEU A 111 0.99 -18.75 8.50
CA LEU A 111 2.32 -18.18 8.35
C LEU A 111 3.40 -19.19 8.73
N SER A 112 4.59 -19.07 8.13
CA SER A 112 5.77 -19.87 8.50
C SER A 112 6.52 -19.30 9.72
N LYS A 113 6.06 -18.16 10.25
CA LYS A 113 6.65 -17.42 11.38
C LYS A 113 5.62 -17.26 12.50
N VAL A 114 6.04 -16.77 13.67
CA VAL A 114 5.15 -16.47 14.80
C VAL A 114 4.52 -15.09 14.61
N PRO A 115 3.20 -14.90 14.81
CA PRO A 115 2.18 -15.93 15.07
C PRO A 115 1.90 -16.82 13.84
N THR A 116 1.57 -18.08 14.06
CA THR A 116 1.39 -19.10 12.99
C THR A 116 0.15 -18.88 12.12
N MET A 117 -0.76 -17.99 12.52
CA MET A 117 -1.95 -17.59 11.76
C MET A 117 -2.15 -16.08 11.85
N ALA A 118 -2.60 -15.49 10.75
CA ALA A 118 -3.01 -14.09 10.69
C ALA A 118 -4.28 -13.93 9.86
N LEU A 119 -5.14 -12.99 10.26
CA LEU A 119 -6.18 -12.44 9.39
C LEU A 119 -5.52 -11.50 8.40
N THR A 120 -5.84 -11.64 7.11
CA THR A 120 -5.24 -10.80 6.08
C THR A 120 -6.24 -10.41 5.02
N VAL A 121 -6.16 -9.17 4.55
CA VAL A 121 -6.85 -8.76 3.34
C VAL A 121 -6.30 -9.54 2.16
N GLY A 122 -7.19 -9.95 1.24
CA GLY A 122 -6.76 -10.64 0.04
C GLY A 122 -6.20 -9.69 -1.01
N VAL A 123 -5.43 -10.21 -1.96
CA VAL A 123 -4.92 -9.41 -3.09
C VAL A 123 -6.09 -8.78 -3.85
N GLY A 124 -7.20 -9.50 -4.05
CA GLY A 124 -8.40 -8.97 -4.68
C GLY A 124 -9.02 -7.82 -3.90
N THR A 125 -9.07 -7.92 -2.56
CA THR A 125 -9.56 -6.85 -1.68
C THR A 125 -8.73 -5.58 -1.82
N VAL A 126 -7.40 -5.72 -1.92
CA VAL A 126 -6.50 -4.58 -2.15
C VAL A 126 -6.73 -4.01 -3.55
N MET A 127 -6.82 -4.86 -4.58
CA MET A 127 -7.03 -4.45 -5.97
C MET A 127 -8.35 -3.71 -6.21
N ASP A 128 -9.37 -3.91 -5.37
CA ASP A 128 -10.63 -3.15 -5.41
C ASP A 128 -10.50 -1.69 -4.97
N ALA A 129 -9.39 -1.31 -4.31
CA ALA A 129 -9.18 0.07 -3.90
C ALA A 129 -9.06 1.00 -5.11
N ARG A 130 -9.54 2.24 -4.99
CA ARG A 130 -9.46 3.22 -6.09
C ARG A 130 -8.03 3.66 -6.38
N THR A 131 -7.16 3.66 -5.38
CA THR A 131 -5.74 3.99 -5.53
C THR A 131 -4.91 3.13 -4.60
N LEU A 132 -3.77 2.66 -5.10
CA LEU A 132 -2.76 1.94 -4.32
C LEU A 132 -1.52 2.82 -4.16
N LEU A 133 -1.04 3.00 -2.93
CA LEU A 133 0.19 3.70 -2.61
C LEU A 133 1.10 2.79 -1.78
N HIS A 134 2.21 2.32 -2.32
CA HIS A 134 3.01 1.29 -1.66
C HIS A 134 4.49 1.66 -1.57
N TYR A 135 5.07 1.40 -0.39
CA TYR A 135 6.51 1.42 -0.21
C TYR A 135 7.10 0.15 -0.79
N ALA A 136 7.99 0.32 -1.76
CA ALA A 136 8.45 -0.80 -2.55
C ALA A 136 9.82 -1.30 -2.10
N PHE A 137 9.82 -2.55 -1.64
CA PHE A 137 10.96 -3.46 -1.74
C PHE A 137 10.68 -4.43 -2.92
N ALA A 138 11.73 -5.03 -3.49
CA ALA A 138 11.61 -5.95 -4.63
C ALA A 138 10.94 -5.36 -5.90
N LEU A 139 11.24 -4.10 -6.23
CA LEU A 139 10.66 -3.39 -7.38
C LEU A 139 10.83 -4.14 -8.70
N TYR A 140 11.98 -4.80 -8.91
CA TYR A 140 12.27 -5.56 -10.13
C TYR A 140 11.18 -6.60 -10.43
N LYS A 141 10.78 -7.39 -9.42
CA LYS A 141 9.72 -8.38 -9.54
C LYS A 141 8.33 -7.75 -9.66
N ALA A 142 8.13 -6.58 -9.05
CA ALA A 142 6.86 -5.88 -9.07
C ALA A 142 6.55 -5.22 -10.44
N ILE A 143 7.56 -4.72 -11.16
CA ILE A 143 7.34 -3.85 -12.33
C ILE A 143 8.06 -4.26 -13.62
N GLU A 144 9.13 -5.06 -13.55
CA GLU A 144 9.88 -5.47 -14.75
C GLU A 144 9.63 -6.92 -15.17
N GLU A 145 9.28 -7.80 -14.23
CA GLU A 145 8.82 -9.15 -14.54
C GLU A 145 7.29 -9.23 -14.73
N GLY A 146 6.82 -10.34 -15.29
CA GLY A 146 5.38 -10.55 -15.50
C GLY A 146 4.62 -10.84 -14.21
N VAL A 147 3.29 -10.68 -14.28
CA VAL A 147 2.36 -10.99 -13.19
C VAL A 147 2.49 -12.45 -12.77
N ASN A 148 2.82 -12.68 -11.50
CA ASN A 148 3.04 -14.02 -10.93
C ASN A 148 2.62 -14.06 -9.46
N ARG A 149 1.90 -15.11 -9.08
CA ARG A 149 1.49 -15.37 -7.70
C ARG A 149 2.62 -15.63 -6.70
N MET A 150 3.85 -15.87 -7.17
CA MET A 150 5.02 -15.96 -6.31
C MET A 150 5.48 -14.58 -5.79
N TRP A 151 5.13 -13.51 -6.50
CA TRP A 151 5.40 -12.12 -6.14
C TRP A 151 4.09 -11.36 -6.19
N THR A 152 3.26 -11.46 -5.15
CA THR A 152 1.86 -11.01 -5.23
C THR A 152 1.72 -9.52 -5.55
N VAL A 153 2.71 -8.69 -5.21
CA VAL A 153 2.86 -7.29 -5.64
C VAL A 153 2.76 -7.08 -7.17
N SER A 154 3.19 -8.06 -7.97
CA SER A 154 3.11 -7.99 -9.43
C SER A 154 1.67 -7.85 -9.96
N ALA A 155 0.66 -8.25 -9.16
CA ALA A 155 -0.74 -8.01 -9.49
C ALA A 155 -1.07 -6.52 -9.72
N PHE A 156 -0.33 -5.61 -9.07
CA PHE A 156 -0.55 -4.17 -9.21
C PHE A 156 -0.23 -3.62 -10.60
N GLN A 157 0.45 -4.39 -11.45
CA GLN A 157 0.60 -4.07 -12.87
C GLN A 157 -0.75 -4.00 -13.59
N GLN A 158 -1.75 -4.71 -13.08
CA GLN A 158 -3.12 -4.74 -13.64
C GLN A 158 -4.04 -3.70 -12.99
N HIS A 159 -3.56 -2.94 -12.00
CA HIS A 159 -4.34 -1.91 -11.33
C HIS A 159 -4.20 -0.56 -12.02
N LEU A 160 -5.32 0.14 -12.19
CA LEU A 160 -5.38 1.39 -12.96
C LEU A 160 -4.59 2.53 -12.29
N HIS A 161 -4.51 2.54 -10.97
CA HIS A 161 -4.00 3.63 -10.15
C HIS A 161 -3.06 3.15 -9.03
N THR A 162 -1.97 2.48 -9.42
CA THR A 162 -0.85 2.17 -8.50
C THR A 162 0.24 3.22 -8.54
N ILE A 163 0.70 3.61 -7.35
CA ILE A 163 1.88 4.44 -7.09
C ILE A 163 2.83 3.66 -6.19
N PHE A 164 4.04 3.38 -6.68
CA PHE A 164 5.15 2.93 -5.85
C PHE A 164 5.98 4.14 -5.43
N VAL A 165 6.30 4.21 -4.15
CA VAL A 165 7.23 5.19 -3.56
C VAL A 165 8.41 4.42 -3.01
N CYS A 166 9.61 4.83 -3.38
CA CYS A 166 10.84 4.16 -2.97
C CYS A 166 12.00 5.13 -2.84
N ASP A 167 13.04 4.69 -2.15
CA ASP A 167 14.35 5.34 -2.15
C ASP A 167 15.21 4.85 -3.34
N GLU A 168 16.41 5.38 -3.49
CA GLU A 168 17.37 4.95 -4.52
C GLU A 168 17.79 3.48 -4.34
N ASP A 169 17.99 3.04 -3.09
CA ASP A 169 18.46 1.69 -2.77
C ASP A 169 17.47 0.61 -3.24
N ALA A 170 16.17 0.87 -3.17
CA ALA A 170 15.14 -0.02 -3.70
C ALA A 170 15.21 -0.20 -5.23
N THR A 171 15.92 0.67 -5.95
CA THR A 171 16.02 0.64 -7.42
C THR A 171 17.25 -0.10 -7.95
N LEU A 172 18.12 -0.61 -7.08
CA LEU A 172 19.41 -1.23 -7.46
C LEU A 172 19.26 -2.42 -8.43
N GLU A 173 18.15 -3.15 -8.36
CA GLU A 173 17.87 -4.30 -9.25
C GLU A 173 17.14 -3.90 -10.55
N LEU A 174 16.73 -2.64 -10.70
CA LEU A 174 16.02 -2.16 -11.89
C LEU A 174 16.97 -1.87 -13.04
N ARG A 175 16.46 -1.98 -14.27
CA ARG A 175 17.21 -1.52 -15.44
C ARG A 175 17.40 -0.01 -15.36
N VAL A 176 18.60 0.44 -15.73
CA VAL A 176 18.94 1.88 -15.82
C VAL A 176 17.93 2.67 -16.64
N LYS A 177 17.39 2.08 -17.73
CA LYS A 177 16.38 2.72 -18.57
C LYS A 177 15.07 2.99 -17.82
N THR A 178 14.64 2.04 -16.99
CA THR A 178 13.43 2.14 -16.15
C THR A 178 13.60 3.27 -15.13
N VAL A 179 14.72 3.28 -14.42
CA VAL A 179 15.04 4.32 -13.43
C VAL A 179 15.09 5.70 -14.09
N LYS A 180 15.82 5.84 -15.21
CA LYS A 180 15.92 7.12 -15.95
C LYS A 180 14.56 7.63 -16.42
N TYR A 181 13.69 6.74 -16.90
CA TYR A 181 12.35 7.10 -17.34
C TYR A 181 11.53 7.71 -16.19
N PHE A 182 11.47 7.03 -15.04
CA PHE A 182 10.67 7.51 -13.91
C PHE A 182 11.29 8.73 -13.21
N LYS A 183 12.62 8.82 -13.12
CA LYS A 183 13.29 10.06 -12.65
C LYS A 183 12.95 11.25 -13.55
N GLY A 184 12.90 11.06 -14.86
CA GLY A 184 12.47 12.09 -15.81
C GLY A 184 11.04 12.59 -15.58
N LEU A 185 10.17 11.78 -14.98
CA LEU A 185 8.78 12.12 -14.66
C LEU A 185 8.59 12.72 -13.27
N MET A 186 9.64 12.83 -12.45
CA MET A 186 9.52 13.32 -11.06
C MET A 186 8.92 14.73 -10.98
N HIS A 187 9.23 15.61 -11.93
CA HIS A 187 8.62 16.94 -12.00
C HIS A 187 7.09 16.90 -12.19
N VAL A 188 6.56 15.87 -12.85
CA VAL A 188 5.11 15.65 -13.00
C VAL A 188 4.54 15.03 -11.72
N HIS A 189 5.22 14.03 -11.16
CA HIS A 189 4.78 13.36 -9.94
C HIS A 189 4.79 14.28 -8.72
N ASN A 190 5.72 15.22 -8.64
CA ASN A 190 5.80 16.18 -7.53
C ASN A 190 4.62 17.16 -7.50
N ARG A 191 3.92 17.38 -8.62
CA ARG A 191 2.65 18.15 -8.63
C ARG A 191 1.52 17.51 -7.82
N LEU A 192 1.67 16.24 -7.43
CA LEU A 192 0.72 15.55 -6.55
C LEU A 192 0.89 15.95 -5.09
N VAL A 193 2.08 16.43 -4.72
CA VAL A 193 2.47 16.75 -3.34
C VAL A 193 2.84 18.23 -3.15
N ASP A 194 2.96 18.99 -4.25
CA ASP A 194 3.31 20.39 -4.28
C ASP A 194 2.29 21.19 -5.14
N PRO A 195 1.57 22.18 -4.58
CA PRO A 195 1.64 22.64 -3.19
C PRO A 195 1.14 21.60 -2.19
N VAL A 196 1.70 21.65 -0.98
CA VAL A 196 1.17 20.91 0.18
C VAL A 196 -0.06 21.67 0.67
N LEU A 197 -1.24 21.07 0.52
CA LEU A 197 -2.51 21.71 0.87
C LEU A 197 -2.72 21.75 2.38
N SER A 198 -3.29 22.81 2.90
CA SER A 198 -3.77 22.95 4.26
C SER A 198 -5.29 22.88 4.33
N ILE A 199 -5.83 22.45 5.46
CA ILE A 199 -7.28 22.54 5.75
C ILE A 199 -7.71 24.02 5.73
N ASN A 200 -6.80 24.93 6.07
CA ASN A 200 -7.05 26.37 6.07
C ASN A 200 -7.07 27.00 4.67
N ASP A 201 -6.74 26.25 3.62
CA ASP A 201 -6.72 26.73 2.23
C ASP A 201 -8.07 26.51 1.51
N GLN A 202 -9.10 25.99 2.23
CA GLN A 202 -10.44 25.71 1.71
C GLN A 202 -11.48 26.74 2.13
#